data_AF-A0A5A9EKW9-F1
#
_entry.id   AF-A0A5A9EKW9-F1
#
_cell.length_a   1.000
_cell.length_b   1.000
_cell.length_c   1.000
_cell.angle_alpha   90.00
_cell.angle_beta   90.00
_cell.angle_gamma   90.00
#
_symmetry.space_group_name_H-M   'P 1'
#
loop_
_entity.id
_entity.type
_entity.pdbx_description
1 polymer ?
#
loop_
_entity_poly.entity_id
_entity_poly.type
_entity_poly.pdbx_seq_one_letter_code
_entity_poly.pdbx_strand_id
1 'polypeptide(L)' 'MPVARDGTAFMPELGNSRGYTIGPKGEERKVADYQKALQELRAMPKACWRRPNDAGNWGIVTAVRWEMRPITAA' A
#
# COMPACT_ATOMS: atom_id res chain seq x y z
N MET A 1 -0.70 -8.59 3.89
CA MET A 1 -0.92 -7.25 3.30
C MET A 1 -1.27 -6.27 4.42
N PRO A 2 -0.75 -5.04 4.38
CA PRO A 2 -1.12 -4.00 5.33
C PRO A 2 -2.52 -3.46 5.01
N VAL A 3 -3.27 -3.14 6.06
CA VAL A 3 -4.64 -2.61 5.99
C VAL A 3 -4.71 -1.31 6.77
N ALA A 4 -5.29 -0.28 6.16
CA ALA A 4 -5.51 1.03 6.75
C ALA A 4 -6.76 1.07 7.63
N ARG A 5 -6.93 2.15 8.39
CA ARG A 5 -8.06 2.34 9.33
C ARG A 5 -9.42 2.31 8.64
N ASP A 6 -9.48 2.78 7.40
CA ASP A 6 -10.69 2.80 6.56
C ASP A 6 -11.01 1.44 5.91
N GLY A 7 -10.27 0.39 6.24
CA GLY A 7 -10.45 -0.96 5.69
C GLY A 7 -9.74 -1.19 4.36
N THR A 8 -9.18 -0.16 3.72
CA THR A 8 -8.45 -0.34 2.45
C THR A 8 -7.12 -1.06 2.67
N ALA A 9 -6.80 -1.99 1.77
CA ALA A 9 -5.58 -2.78 1.83
C ALA A 9 -4.62 -2.39 0.70
N PHE A 10 -3.31 -2.57 0.94
CA PHE A 10 -2.31 -2.44 -0.11
C PHE A 10 -2.33 -3.69 -1.01
N MET A 11 -3.13 -3.62 -2.07
CA MET A 11 -3.35 -4.71 -3.04
C MET A 11 -2.67 -4.43 -4.39
N PRO A 12 -2.41 -5.46 -5.22
CA PRO A 12 -1.82 -5.27 -6.56
C PRO A 12 -2.63 -4.31 -7.45
N GLU A 13 -3.96 -4.30 -7.29
CA GLU A 13 -4.87 -3.44 -8.05
C GLU A 13 -4.71 -1.95 -7.78
N LEU A 14 -3.97 -1.59 -6.73
CA LEU A 14 -3.67 -0.20 -6.39
C LEU A 14 -2.62 0.41 -7.33
N GLY A 15 -1.78 -0.43 -7.94
CA GLY A 15 -0.74 0.01 -8.85
C GLY A 15 -1.33 0.52 -10.16
N ASN A 16 -0.69 1.50 -10.76
CA ASN A 16 -0.94 1.90 -12.14
C ASN A 16 0.35 1.78 -12.96
N SER A 17 0.35 2.26 -14.22
CA SER A 17 1.53 2.25 -15.09
C SER A 17 2.76 2.97 -14.51
N ARG A 18 2.58 3.78 -13.46
CA ARG A 18 3.64 4.51 -12.73
C ARG A 18 4.05 3.84 -11.43
N GLY A 19 3.52 2.65 -11.12
CA GLY A 19 3.82 1.87 -9.93
C GLY A 19 3.02 2.27 -8.69
N TYR A 20 3.60 2.00 -7.53
CA TYR A 20 3.05 2.20 -6.19
C TYR A 20 3.79 3.34 -5.48
N THR A 21 3.05 4.26 -4.86
CA THR A 21 3.66 5.31 -4.03
C THR A 21 3.60 4.90 -2.56
N ILE A 22 4.77 4.76 -1.93
CA ILE A 22 4.93 4.33 -0.53
C ILE A 22 5.81 5.31 0.24
N GLY A 23 5.69 5.32 1.57
CA GLY A 23 6.41 6.20 2.48
C GLY A 23 5.49 7.20 3.20
N PRO A 24 5.96 7.78 4.33
CA PRO A 24 5.22 8.81 5.05
C PRO A 24 5.18 10.11 4.24
N LYS A 25 4.30 11.04 4.65
CA LYS A 25 4.17 12.35 4.02
C LYS A 25 5.50 13.10 4.02
N GLY A 26 5.98 13.51 2.85
CA GLY A 26 7.25 14.21 2.65
C GLY A 26 8.42 13.30 2.27
N GLU A 27 8.27 11.98 2.40
CA GLU A 27 9.31 10.99 2.07
C GLU A 27 8.76 9.92 1.10
N GLU A 28 7.71 10.25 0.35
CA GLU A 28 7.12 9.31 -0.60
C GLU A 28 8.06 8.97 -1.75
N ARG A 29 8.12 7.69 -2.10
CA ARG A 29 8.83 7.20 -3.28
C ARG A 29 7.95 6.27 -4.11
N LYS A 30 8.27 6.17 -5.40
CA LYS A 30 7.60 5.26 -6.33
C LYS A 30 8.37 3.96 -6.46
N VAL A 31 7.64 2.85 -6.41
CA VAL A 31 8.16 1.50 -6.61
C VAL A 31 7.33 0.85 -7.72
N ALA A 32 7.97 0.39 -8.79
CA ALA A 32 7.27 -0.15 -9.95
C ALA A 32 6.59 -1.50 -9.68
N ASP A 33 7.26 -2.35 -8.90
CA ASP A 33 6.82 -3.72 -8.63
C ASP A 33 6.03 -3.82 -7.32
N TYR A 34 4.97 -4.62 -7.32
CA TYR A 34 4.10 -4.83 -6.16
C TYR A 34 4.84 -5.54 -5.03
N GLN A 35 5.55 -6.63 -5.34
CA GLN A 35 6.19 -7.45 -4.32
C GLN A 35 7.30 -6.67 -3.63
N LYS A 36 8.09 -5.91 -4.40
CA LYS A 36 9.09 -4.98 -3.89
C LYS A 36 8.45 -3.90 -3.00
N ALA A 37 7.36 -3.27 -3.44
CA ALA A 37 6.67 -2.26 -2.64
C ALA A 37 6.14 -2.85 -1.32
N LEU A 38 5.59 -4.06 -1.35
CA LEU A 38 5.11 -4.76 -0.16
C LEU A 38 6.25 -5.14 0.80
N GLN A 39 7.39 -5.58 0.29
CA GLN A 39 8.59 -5.82 1.10
C GLN A 39 9.10 -4.55 1.76
N GLU A 40 9.16 -3.45 1.00
CA GLU A 40 9.60 -2.16 1.53
C GLU A 40 8.64 -1.62 2.60
N LEU A 41 7.31 -1.76 2.42
CA LEU A 41 6.31 -1.41 3.43
C LEU A 41 6.49 -2.22 4.73
N ARG A 42 6.85 -3.51 4.62
CA ARG A 42 7.12 -4.35 5.80
C ARG A 42 8.36 -3.90 6.58
N ALA A 43 9.34 -3.32 5.90
CA ALA A 43 10.56 -2.81 6.53
C ALA A 43 10.39 -1.40 7.13
N MET A 44 9.31 -0.69 6.81
CA MET A 44 9.06 0.66 7.36
C MET A 44 8.59 0.59 8.82
N PRO A 45 9.03 1.51 9.70
CA PRO A 45 8.47 1.66 11.05
C PRO A 45 6.96 1.95 11.03
N LYS A 46 6.52 2.72 10.02
CA LYS A 46 5.10 2.97 9.71
C LYS A 46 4.90 2.71 8.22
N ALA A 47 4.24 1.60 7.90
CA ALA A 47 3.88 1.26 6.53
C ALA A 47 2.85 2.27 6.00
N CYS A 48 3.28 3.16 5.11
CA CYS A 48 2.45 4.22 4.55
C CYS A 48 2.41 4.11 3.02
N TRP A 49 1.25 4.30 2.41
CA TRP A 49 1.09 4.25 0.95
C TRP A 49 -0.01 5.20 0.49
N ARG A 50 0.00 5.55 -0.81
CA ARG A 50 -1.08 6.33 -1.41
C ARG A 50 -2.17 5.45 -2.01
N ARG A 51 -3.42 5.85 -1.82
CA ARG A 51 -4.60 5.21 -2.42
C ARG A 51 -5.67 6.25 -2.77
N PRO A 52 -6.59 5.98 -3.71
CA PRO A 52 -7.75 6.83 -3.96
C PRO A 52 -8.80 6.69 -2.84
N ASN A 53 -9.37 7.81 -2.41
CA ASN A 53 -10.57 7.84 -1.56
C ASN A 53 -11.85 7.77 -2.41
N ASP A 54 -13.02 7.79 -1.76
CA ASP A 54 -14.33 7.69 -2.43
C ASP A 54 -14.60 8.84 -3.41
N ALA A 55 -13.92 9.97 -3.23
CA ALA A 55 -13.95 11.12 -4.14
C ALA A 55 -12.88 11.06 -5.25
N GLY A 56 -12.15 9.94 -5.38
CA GLY A 56 -11.08 9.76 -6.37
C GLY A 56 -9.75 10.45 -6.03
N ASN A 57 -9.67 11.15 -4.89
CA ASN A 57 -8.46 11.86 -4.48
C ASN A 57 -7.44 10.90 -3.86
N TRP A 58 -6.19 11.02 -4.27
CA TRP A 58 -5.12 10.18 -3.77
C TRP A 58 -4.54 10.72 -2.46
N GLY A 59 -4.79 10.00 -1.36
CA GLY A 59 -4.29 10.33 -0.03
C GLY A 59 -3.29 9.29 0.49
N ILE A 60 -2.47 9.68 1.46
CA ILE A 60 -1.60 8.75 2.19
C ILE A 60 -2.39 8.14 3.33
N VAL A 61 -2.28 6.82 3.48
CA VAL A 61 -2.79 6.08 4.64
C VAL A 61 -1.65 5.36 5.33
N THR A 62 -1.87 4.94 6.58
CA THR A 62 -0.92 4.16 7.38
C THR A 62 -1.56 2.82 7.74
N ALA A 63 -0.78 1.75 7.71
CA ALA A 63 -1.22 0.44 8.18
C ALA A 63 -1.60 0.50 9.65
N VAL A 64 -2.78 -0.01 10.00
CA VAL A 64 -3.19 -0.24 11.39
C VAL A 64 -3.20 -1.71 11.75
N ARG A 65 -3.22 -2.60 10.75
CA ARG A 65 -3.12 -4.06 10.94
C ARG A 65 -2.52 -4.73 9.70
N TRP A 66 -2.06 -5.97 9.88
CA TRP A 66 -1.53 -6.81 8.82
C TRP A 66 -2.39 -8.08 8.70
N GLU A 67 -2.86 -8.34 7.49
CA GLU A 67 -3.61 -9.56 7.19
C GLU A 67 -2.73 -10.56 6.43
N MET A 68 -2.73 -11.81 6.86
CA MET A 68 -2.15 -12.90 6.10
C MET A 68 -3.25 -13.44 5.17
N ARG A 69 -3.16 -13.18 3.87
CA ARG A 69 -4.01 -13.89 2.92
C ARG A 69 -3.35 -15.24 2.61
N PRO A 70 -4.05 -16.37 2.81
CA PRO A 70 -3.62 -17.61 2.19
C PRO A 70 -3.68 -17.41 0.67
N ILE A 71 -2.66 -17.87 -0.03
CA ILE A 71 -2.69 -17.98 -1.48
C ILE A 71 -3.67 -19.12 -1.74
N THR A 72 -4.93 -18.81 -2.03
CA THR A 72 -5.84 -19.85 -2.53
C THR A 72 -5.35 -20.18 -3.93
N ALA A 73 -4.61 -21.29 -4.03
CA ALA A 73 -4.36 -21.95 -5.31
C ALA A 73 -5.73 -22.40 -5.84
N ALA A 74 -6.12 -21.85 -6.99
CA ALA A 74 -7.17 -22.41 -7.83
C ALA A 74 -6.52 -23.43 -8.78
#